data_AF-A0A969VUR2-F1
#
_entry.id   AF-A0A969VUR2-F1
#
_cell.length_a   1.000
_cell.length_b   1.000
_cell.length_c   1.000
_cell.angle_alpha   90.00
_cell.angle_beta   90.00
_cell.angle_gamma   90.00
#
_symmetry.space_group_name_H-M   'P 1'
#
loop_
_entity.id
_entity.type
_entity.pdbx_description
1 polymer ?
#
loop_
_entity_poly.entity_id
_entity_poly.type
_entity_poly.pdbx_seq_one_letter_code
_entity_poly.pdbx_strand_id
1 'polypeptide(L)'
;ENELSQIHMDIAASIQAVTEEIVLKITRFLFKEFKLPNLCMAGGVALNCVANGKILKEGLFKNIWIQPASGDAGGALGAAQAFYYQELDNKRKILKTDLMSGSYLGPQFTDDQVENELKSCGANYKKLTSDQIIKDTAKALSEEKAVGWFQGRMEFGPRSLGNRSIIADSRSEKMQKNLNLKVKYRESFRPFAPAVLFEKVSEWFEINSESPYMLLVANVKKSKQIQMTNEQKNLFGIDKLNVKRSSIPSVTHVDYSARIQTVHKETNPMFYKLIEEFEKITKYPVLVNTSFNVRGEPIVCSATDAFNCFMGTDLDVLVCNNFILYKDNQNKDLLKDYKNKYELD
;
A
#
# COMPACT_ATOMS: atom_id res chain seq x y z
N GLU A 1 26.83 1.22 1.72
CA GLU A 1 25.94 1.70 2.80
C GLU A 1 26.66 1.50 4.13
N ASN A 2 26.59 2.47 5.05
CA ASN A 2 27.13 2.31 6.41
C ASN A 2 26.29 1.30 7.19
N GLU A 3 26.90 0.59 8.14
CA GLU A 3 26.23 -0.43 8.93
C GLU A 3 25.19 0.19 9.89
N LEU A 4 23.96 -0.36 9.89
CA LEU A 4 22.90 0.04 10.81
C LEU A 4 23.19 -0.47 12.23
N SER A 5 23.79 0.38 13.06
CA SER A 5 24.06 0.10 14.47
C SER A 5 22.85 0.32 15.41
N GLN A 6 22.96 -0.17 16.65
CA GLN A 6 21.94 -0.02 17.70
C GLN A 6 21.54 1.43 17.96
N ILE A 7 22.50 2.37 17.94
CA ILE A 7 22.22 3.79 18.17
C ILE A 7 21.27 4.37 17.11
N HIS A 8 21.38 3.96 15.84
CA HIS A 8 20.44 4.41 14.80
C HIS A 8 19.02 3.91 15.08
N MET A 9 18.89 2.65 15.52
CA MET A 9 17.60 2.05 15.88
C MET A 9 16.98 2.72 17.12
N ASP A 10 17.80 3.01 18.13
CA ASP A 10 17.37 3.68 19.37
C ASP A 10 16.91 5.11 19.11
N ILE A 11 17.64 5.87 18.27
CA ILE A 11 17.24 7.22 17.86
C ILE A 11 15.91 7.18 17.10
N ALA A 12 15.78 6.28 16.11
CA ALA A 12 14.55 6.15 15.33
C ALA A 12 13.35 5.78 16.23
N ALA A 13 13.52 4.83 17.14
CA ALA A 13 12.50 4.43 18.10
C ALA A 13 12.12 5.57 19.05
N SER A 14 13.10 6.33 19.54
CA SER A 14 12.88 7.45 20.46
C SER A 14 12.12 8.60 19.80
N ILE A 15 12.49 8.99 18.56
CA ILE A 15 11.79 10.01 17.80
C ILE A 15 10.34 9.58 17.53
N GLN A 16 10.13 8.31 17.17
CA GLN A 16 8.79 7.78 16.97
C GLN A 16 7.96 7.83 18.27
N ALA A 17 8.53 7.41 19.40
CA ALA A 17 7.86 7.44 20.70
C ALA A 17 7.47 8.86 21.13
N VAL A 18 8.38 9.83 20.99
CA VAL A 18 8.10 11.24 21.31
C VAL A 18 7.03 11.81 20.37
N THR A 19 7.11 11.50 19.07
CA THR A 19 6.11 11.95 18.09
C THR A 19 4.72 11.43 18.46
N GLU A 20 4.60 10.15 18.82
CA GLU A 20 3.35 9.56 19.28
C GLU A 20 2.84 10.23 20.55
N GLU A 21 3.70 10.46 21.55
CA GLU A 21 3.33 11.12 22.79
C GLU A 21 2.75 12.52 22.54
N ILE A 22 3.44 13.33 21.73
CA ILE A 22 3.01 14.69 21.41
C ILE A 22 1.70 14.69 20.64
N VAL A 23 1.56 13.84 19.62
CA VAL A 23 0.31 13.73 18.84
C VAL A 23 -0.86 13.34 19.75
N LEU A 24 -0.68 12.36 20.63
CA LEU A 24 -1.72 11.94 21.58
C LEU A 24 -2.06 13.03 22.59
N LYS A 25 -1.08 13.80 23.09
CA LYS A 25 -1.35 14.95 23.96
C LYS A 25 -2.21 15.99 23.25
N ILE A 26 -1.90 16.30 22.00
CA ILE A 26 -2.68 17.25 21.18
C ILE A 26 -4.10 16.74 20.98
N THR A 27 -4.29 15.47 20.56
CA THR A 27 -5.63 14.94 20.30
C THR A 27 -6.48 14.83 21.57
N ARG A 28 -5.89 14.45 22.71
CA ARG A 28 -6.57 14.45 24.02
C ARG A 28 -6.97 15.86 24.45
N PHE A 29 -6.09 16.85 24.23
CA PHE A 29 -6.42 18.25 24.50
C PHE A 29 -7.61 18.71 23.64
N LEU A 30 -7.57 18.47 22.32
CA LEU A 30 -8.66 18.81 21.41
C LEU A 30 -9.98 18.15 21.82
N PHE A 31 -9.94 16.88 22.21
CA PHE A 31 -11.13 16.17 22.68
C PHE A 31 -11.70 16.79 23.95
N LYS A 32 -10.85 17.13 24.93
CA LYS A 32 -11.27 17.76 26.19
C LYS A 32 -11.87 19.15 25.97
N GLU A 33 -11.23 19.95 25.12
CA GLU A 33 -11.61 21.34 24.83
C GLU A 33 -12.91 21.43 24.04
N PHE A 34 -13.00 20.70 22.92
CA PHE A 34 -14.10 20.86 21.97
C PHE A 34 -15.21 19.82 22.11
N LYS A 35 -14.93 18.65 22.70
CA LYS A 35 -15.87 17.52 22.84
C LYS A 35 -16.56 17.11 21.55
N LEU A 36 -15.87 17.30 20.41
CA LEU A 36 -16.38 16.93 19.10
C LEU A 36 -16.16 15.43 18.85
N PRO A 37 -17.12 14.74 18.21
CA PRO A 37 -17.01 13.31 17.95
C PRO A 37 -16.08 12.99 16.75
N ASN A 38 -15.67 14.00 15.99
CA ASN A 38 -14.96 13.83 14.72
C ASN A 38 -13.59 14.51 14.79
N LEU A 39 -12.54 13.78 14.42
CA LEU A 39 -11.19 14.30 14.26
C LEU A 39 -10.82 14.32 12.78
N CYS A 40 -10.40 15.48 12.27
CA CYS A 40 -9.84 15.61 10.92
C CYS A 40 -8.35 15.94 11.03
N MET A 41 -7.52 15.24 10.27
CA MET A 41 -6.06 15.37 10.31
C MET A 41 -5.48 15.60 8.91
N ALA A 42 -4.53 16.52 8.83
CA ALA A 42 -3.68 16.80 7.68
C ALA A 42 -2.31 17.31 8.20
N GLY A 43 -1.40 17.66 7.29
CA GLY A 43 0.00 17.96 7.58
C GLY A 43 0.88 16.71 7.50
N GLY A 44 2.16 16.86 7.15
CA GLY A 44 3.06 15.73 6.88
C GLY A 44 3.13 14.69 8.01
N VAL A 45 3.05 15.12 9.28
CA VAL A 45 3.03 14.24 10.45
C VAL A 45 1.80 13.32 10.47
N ALA A 46 0.67 13.72 9.88
CA ALA A 46 -0.53 12.90 9.80
C ALA A 46 -0.38 11.66 8.89
N LEU A 47 0.72 11.55 8.12
CA LEU A 47 1.09 10.32 7.41
C LEU A 47 1.70 9.25 8.34
N ASN A 48 1.95 9.57 9.62
CA ASN A 48 2.44 8.62 10.62
C ASN A 48 1.31 7.67 11.05
N CYS A 49 1.16 6.58 10.29
CA CYS A 49 0.10 5.59 10.51
C CYS A 49 0.17 4.88 11.87
N VAL A 50 1.33 4.86 12.53
CA VAL A 50 1.49 4.28 13.87
C VAL A 50 0.84 5.19 14.91
N ALA A 51 1.12 6.49 14.86
CA ALA A 51 0.45 7.48 15.70
C ALA A 51 -1.07 7.48 15.45
N ASN A 52 -1.51 7.43 14.20
CA ASN A 52 -2.92 7.35 13.84
C ASN A 52 -3.62 6.10 14.42
N GLY A 53 -2.95 4.94 14.37
CA GLY A 53 -3.45 3.70 14.98
C GLY A 53 -3.61 3.83 16.50
N LYS A 54 -2.70 4.54 17.18
CA LYS A 54 -2.84 4.84 18.61
C LYS A 54 -4.03 5.74 18.91
N ILE A 55 -4.24 6.81 18.12
CA ILE A 55 -5.41 7.69 18.27
C ILE A 55 -6.71 6.89 18.12
N LEU A 56 -6.79 6.03 17.10
CA LEU A 56 -7.96 5.16 16.88
C LEU A 56 -8.22 4.27 18.10
N LYS A 57 -7.17 3.68 18.67
CA LYS A 57 -7.25 2.79 19.83
C LYS A 57 -7.70 3.49 21.11
N GLU A 58 -7.44 4.79 21.28
CA GLU A 58 -7.94 5.54 22.44
C GLU A 58 -9.47 5.67 22.45
N GLY A 59 -10.11 5.56 21.29
CA GLY A 59 -11.57 5.59 21.19
C GLY A 59 -12.22 6.92 21.60
N LEU A 60 -11.43 8.00 21.71
CA LEU A 60 -11.94 9.33 22.09
C LEU A 60 -12.82 9.93 20.98
N PHE A 61 -12.47 9.69 19.72
CA PHE A 61 -13.23 10.17 18.57
C PHE A 61 -14.03 9.04 17.95
N LYS A 62 -15.29 9.32 17.64
CA LYS A 62 -16.18 8.39 16.93
C LYS A 62 -15.71 8.19 15.48
N ASN A 63 -15.28 9.26 14.82
CA ASN A 63 -14.79 9.22 13.45
C ASN A 63 -13.45 9.93 13.35
N ILE A 64 -12.53 9.33 12.60
CA ILE A 64 -11.22 9.90 12.30
C ILE A 64 -11.08 9.97 10.78
N TRP A 65 -10.85 11.16 10.24
CA TRP A 65 -10.55 11.39 8.84
C TRP A 65 -9.13 11.90 8.70
N ILE A 66 -8.32 11.20 7.90
CA ILE A 66 -6.93 11.58 7.63
C ILE A 66 -6.81 11.76 6.12
N GLN A 67 -6.34 12.92 5.69
CA GLN A 67 -6.21 13.23 4.27
C GLN A 67 -5.13 12.33 3.62
N PRO A 68 -5.37 11.65 2.48
CA PRO A 68 -4.42 10.66 1.92
C PRO A 68 -3.09 11.21 1.39
N ALA A 69 -3.11 12.43 0.86
CA ALA A 69 -1.95 13.25 0.51
C ALA A 69 -1.69 14.31 1.60
N SER A 70 -1.64 13.91 2.87
CA SER A 70 -1.67 14.83 4.04
C SER A 70 -0.55 15.88 4.07
N GLY A 71 0.59 15.63 3.42
CA GLY A 71 1.66 16.63 3.31
C GLY A 71 1.31 17.77 2.34
N ASP A 72 2.35 18.48 1.89
CA ASP A 72 2.19 19.70 1.08
C ASP A 72 1.47 19.47 -0.25
N ALA A 73 1.54 18.24 -0.80
CA ALA A 73 0.78 17.85 -1.98
C ALA A 73 -0.73 18.08 -1.81
N GLY A 74 -1.28 17.86 -0.61
CA GLY A 74 -2.69 18.11 -0.31
C GLY A 74 -3.07 19.60 -0.24
N GLY A 75 -2.08 20.50 -0.17
CA GLY A 75 -2.28 21.94 -0.07
C GLY A 75 -3.04 22.53 -1.26
N ALA A 76 -2.77 22.05 -2.48
CA ALA A 76 -3.48 22.51 -3.68
C ALA A 76 -5.00 22.22 -3.59
N LEU A 77 -5.38 21.03 -3.11
CA LEU A 77 -6.77 20.67 -2.88
C LEU A 77 -7.38 21.53 -1.75
N GLY A 78 -6.64 21.73 -0.66
CA GLY A 78 -7.06 22.57 0.46
C GLY A 78 -7.33 24.02 0.03
N ALA A 79 -6.43 24.62 -0.75
CA ALA A 79 -6.57 25.99 -1.26
C ALA A 79 -7.78 26.13 -2.19
N ALA A 80 -7.98 25.17 -3.11
CA ALA A 80 -9.15 25.17 -3.98
C ALA A 80 -10.47 25.05 -3.21
N GLN A 81 -10.53 24.18 -2.19
CA GLN A 81 -11.71 24.05 -1.33
C GLN A 81 -11.95 25.29 -0.47
N ALA A 82 -10.90 25.89 0.09
CA ALA A 82 -11.00 27.11 0.89
C ALA A 82 -11.57 28.26 0.04
N PHE A 83 -11.00 28.52 -1.13
CA PHE A 83 -11.53 29.54 -2.03
C PHE A 83 -12.99 29.26 -2.42
N TYR A 84 -13.30 28.03 -2.83
CA TYR A 84 -14.64 27.69 -3.31
C TYR A 84 -15.73 27.78 -2.24
N TYR A 85 -15.45 27.33 -1.01
CA TYR A 85 -16.44 27.27 0.06
C TYR A 85 -16.40 28.46 1.03
N GLN A 86 -15.26 29.10 1.24
CA GLN A 86 -15.11 30.21 2.18
C GLN A 86 -15.20 31.56 1.46
N GLU A 87 -14.48 31.74 0.35
CA GLU A 87 -14.42 33.03 -0.35
C GLU A 87 -15.63 33.24 -1.29
N LEU A 88 -16.07 32.17 -1.97
CA LEU A 88 -17.21 32.24 -2.90
C LEU A 88 -18.56 31.86 -2.26
N ASP A 89 -18.59 31.52 -0.97
CA ASP A 89 -19.79 31.13 -0.21
C ASP A 89 -20.67 30.05 -0.89
N ASN A 90 -20.04 29.15 -1.67
CA ASN A 90 -20.79 28.05 -2.27
C ASN A 90 -21.26 27.06 -1.21
N LYS A 91 -22.46 26.50 -1.40
CA LYS A 91 -23.01 25.52 -0.46
C LYS A 91 -22.26 24.19 -0.54
N ARG A 92 -21.76 23.72 0.60
CA ARG A 92 -21.20 22.37 0.74
C ARG A 92 -22.30 21.31 0.79
N LYS A 93 -22.22 20.30 -0.07
CA LYS A 93 -23.03 19.08 0.01
C LYS A 93 -22.25 18.02 0.77
N ILE A 94 -22.75 17.62 1.94
CA ILE A 94 -22.15 16.55 2.73
C ILE A 94 -22.71 15.22 2.21
N LEU A 95 -21.85 14.42 1.58
CA LEU A 95 -22.17 13.04 1.21
C LEU A 95 -21.68 12.08 2.30
N LYS A 96 -22.34 10.93 2.44
CA LYS A 96 -21.93 9.87 3.37
C LYS A 96 -20.73 9.06 2.86
N THR A 97 -20.39 9.21 1.58
CA THR A 97 -19.33 8.46 0.92
C THR A 97 -18.01 9.22 0.95
N ASP A 98 -16.92 8.49 0.76
CA ASP A 98 -15.61 9.06 0.50
C ASP A 98 -15.63 10.01 -0.72
N LEU A 99 -15.37 11.31 -0.48
CA LEU A 99 -15.29 12.33 -1.53
C LEU A 99 -13.93 12.37 -2.25
N MET A 100 -12.90 11.74 -1.69
CA MET A 100 -11.60 11.56 -2.37
C MET A 100 -11.64 10.40 -3.38
N SER A 101 -12.76 9.66 -3.48
CA SER A 101 -12.95 8.58 -4.45
C SER A 101 -11.81 7.54 -4.42
N GLY A 102 -11.44 7.04 -3.24
CA GLY A 102 -10.32 6.12 -3.06
C GLY A 102 -8.93 6.74 -3.34
N SER A 103 -8.87 8.06 -3.45
CA SER A 103 -7.73 8.82 -3.99
C SER A 103 -7.44 8.56 -5.47
N TYR A 104 -8.34 7.96 -6.24
CA TYR A 104 -8.15 7.67 -7.67
C TYR A 104 -8.38 8.91 -8.55
N LEU A 105 -7.62 9.98 -8.29
CA LEU A 105 -7.81 11.30 -8.89
C LEU A 105 -6.85 11.59 -10.06
N GLY A 106 -5.82 10.76 -10.25
CA GLY A 106 -4.84 10.87 -11.33
C GLY A 106 -5.35 10.41 -12.70
N PRO A 107 -4.46 10.34 -13.71
CA PRO A 107 -4.81 9.94 -15.06
C PRO A 107 -5.25 8.46 -15.14
N GLN A 108 -6.08 8.18 -16.13
CA GLN A 108 -6.48 6.83 -16.56
C GLN A 108 -6.16 6.68 -18.05
N PHE A 109 -5.76 5.47 -18.43
CA PHE A 109 -5.41 5.12 -19.80
C PHE A 109 -6.44 4.15 -20.36
N THR A 110 -6.88 4.39 -21.59
CA THR A 110 -7.76 3.46 -22.32
C THR A 110 -6.98 2.24 -22.79
N ASP A 111 -7.68 1.16 -23.14
CA ASP A 111 -7.03 -0.04 -23.68
C ASP A 111 -6.23 0.27 -24.95
N ASP A 112 -6.72 1.17 -25.81
CA ASP A 112 -5.98 1.57 -27.03
C ASP A 112 -4.69 2.33 -26.71
N GLN A 113 -4.72 3.23 -25.70
CA GLN A 113 -3.52 3.94 -25.26
C GLN A 113 -2.49 2.98 -24.68
N VAL A 114 -2.93 2.08 -23.79
CA VAL A 114 -2.07 1.04 -23.20
C VAL A 114 -1.48 0.15 -24.28
N GLU A 115 -2.30 -0.33 -25.22
CA GLU A 115 -1.85 -1.22 -26.28
C GLU A 115 -0.82 -0.56 -27.20
N ASN A 116 -1.03 0.71 -27.56
CA ASN A 116 -0.09 1.47 -28.37
C ASN A 116 1.25 1.65 -27.66
N GLU A 117 1.25 2.02 -26.38
CA GLU A 117 2.47 2.15 -25.59
C GLU A 117 3.23 0.82 -25.45
N LEU A 118 2.50 -0.29 -25.20
CA LEU A 118 3.09 -1.63 -25.13
C LEU A 118 3.71 -2.06 -26.47
N LYS A 119 3.03 -1.80 -27.59
CA LYS A 119 3.57 -2.04 -28.94
C LYS A 119 4.83 -1.23 -29.20
N SER A 120 4.83 0.06 -28.85
CA SER A 120 6.01 0.93 -28.98
C SER A 120 7.20 0.47 -28.15
N CYS A 121 6.94 -0.20 -27.01
CA CYS A 121 7.98 -0.81 -26.19
C CYS A 121 8.49 -2.17 -26.73
N GLY A 122 7.86 -2.73 -27.76
CA GLY A 122 8.16 -4.08 -28.24
C GLY A 122 7.69 -5.19 -27.29
N ALA A 123 6.71 -4.90 -26.44
CA ALA A 123 6.23 -5.83 -25.42
C ALA A 123 5.46 -7.02 -26.01
N ASN A 124 5.68 -8.21 -25.44
CA ASN A 124 4.90 -9.40 -25.75
C ASN A 124 3.75 -9.54 -24.72
N TYR A 125 2.50 -9.45 -25.16
CA TYR A 125 1.33 -9.45 -24.27
C TYR A 125 0.19 -10.31 -24.82
N LYS A 126 -0.73 -10.70 -23.92
CA LYS A 126 -2.03 -11.27 -24.26
C LYS A 126 -3.13 -10.30 -23.86
N LYS A 127 -4.04 -9.99 -24.78
CA LYS A 127 -5.28 -9.25 -24.49
C LYS A 127 -6.36 -10.25 -24.06
N LEU A 128 -6.93 -10.05 -22.88
CA LEU A 128 -7.89 -10.97 -22.27
C LEU A 128 -9.14 -10.20 -21.81
N THR A 129 -10.21 -10.91 -21.47
CA THR A 129 -11.36 -10.29 -20.79
C THR A 129 -10.98 -9.95 -19.36
N SER A 130 -11.66 -8.97 -18.75
CA SER A 130 -11.38 -8.57 -17.36
C SER A 130 -11.54 -9.73 -16.36
N ASP A 131 -12.51 -10.62 -16.57
CA ASP A 131 -12.69 -11.80 -15.71
C ASP A 131 -11.52 -12.79 -15.85
N GLN A 132 -10.97 -12.95 -17.05
CA GLN A 132 -9.80 -13.80 -17.26
C GLN A 132 -8.53 -13.18 -16.68
N ILE A 133 -8.36 -11.85 -16.79
CA ILE A 133 -7.27 -11.12 -16.11
C ILE A 133 -7.31 -11.37 -14.60
N ILE A 134 -8.49 -11.26 -13.99
CA ILE A 134 -8.67 -11.51 -12.56
C ILE A 134 -8.28 -12.95 -12.21
N LYS A 135 -8.79 -13.94 -12.95
CA LYS A 135 -8.50 -15.37 -12.72
C LYS A 135 -7.02 -15.70 -12.88
N ASP A 136 -6.40 -15.28 -13.98
CA ASP A 136 -5.00 -15.56 -14.27
C ASP A 136 -4.07 -14.85 -13.27
N THR A 137 -4.41 -13.62 -12.89
CA THR A 137 -3.63 -12.87 -11.89
C THR A 137 -3.77 -13.50 -10.50
N ALA A 138 -4.99 -13.86 -10.08
CA ALA A 138 -5.21 -14.53 -8.79
C ALA A 138 -4.47 -15.88 -8.73
N LYS A 139 -4.46 -16.63 -9.83
CA LYS A 139 -3.69 -17.87 -9.96
C LYS A 139 -2.18 -17.59 -9.84
N ALA A 140 -1.64 -16.65 -10.59
CA ALA A 140 -0.22 -16.28 -10.52
C ALA A 140 0.19 -15.88 -9.09
N LEU A 141 -0.64 -15.05 -8.42
CA LEU A 141 -0.43 -14.68 -7.02
C LEU A 141 -0.43 -15.91 -6.11
N SER A 142 -1.34 -16.86 -6.30
CA SER A 142 -1.42 -18.09 -5.50
C SER A 142 -0.20 -19.02 -5.69
N GLU A 143 0.51 -18.86 -6.81
CA GLU A 143 1.76 -19.55 -7.16
C GLU A 143 3.00 -18.74 -6.72
N GLU A 144 2.82 -17.77 -5.79
CA GLU A 144 3.86 -16.88 -5.27
C GLU A 144 4.57 -16.03 -6.34
N LYS A 145 3.88 -15.65 -7.42
CA LYS A 145 4.40 -14.70 -8.41
C LYS A 145 4.22 -13.26 -7.95
N ALA A 146 5.21 -12.41 -8.22
CA ALA A 146 5.12 -10.97 -8.02
C ALA A 146 4.50 -10.30 -9.26
N VAL A 147 3.45 -9.51 -9.05
CA VAL A 147 2.68 -8.91 -10.15
C VAL A 147 2.74 -7.39 -10.09
N GLY A 148 3.17 -6.76 -11.18
CA GLY A 148 2.92 -5.35 -11.44
C GLY A 148 1.47 -5.16 -11.87
N TRP A 149 0.70 -4.37 -11.14
CA TRP A 149 -0.74 -4.18 -11.31
C TRP A 149 -1.05 -2.71 -11.65
N PHE A 150 -1.45 -2.49 -12.90
CA PHE A 150 -1.78 -1.20 -13.47
C PHE A 150 -3.24 -1.21 -13.95
N GLN A 151 -4.11 -0.47 -13.26
CA GLN A 151 -5.54 -0.41 -13.54
C GLN A 151 -6.09 1.00 -13.31
N GLY A 152 -7.07 1.42 -14.11
CA GLY A 152 -7.90 2.60 -13.84
C GLY A 152 -7.11 3.90 -13.59
N ARG A 153 -7.74 4.81 -12.82
CA ARG A 153 -7.16 6.10 -12.44
C ARG A 153 -6.05 5.93 -11.40
N MET A 154 -4.92 6.59 -11.62
CA MET A 154 -3.80 6.61 -10.68
C MET A 154 -4.21 7.24 -9.34
N GLU A 155 -3.63 6.73 -8.26
CA GLU A 155 -3.76 7.24 -6.91
C GLU A 155 -3.08 8.61 -6.74
N PHE A 156 -3.72 9.51 -5.99
CA PHE A 156 -3.12 10.75 -5.52
C PHE A 156 -2.54 10.57 -4.12
N GLY A 157 -1.31 11.03 -3.92
CA GLY A 157 -0.58 10.88 -2.66
C GLY A 157 0.51 9.81 -2.71
N PRO A 158 1.19 9.56 -1.58
CA PRO A 158 2.45 8.79 -1.56
C PRO A 158 2.25 7.27 -1.49
N ARG A 159 1.02 6.77 -1.57
CA ARG A 159 0.68 5.35 -1.40
C ARG A 159 -0.02 4.82 -2.64
N SER A 160 0.41 3.64 -3.09
CA SER A 160 -0.37 2.87 -4.05
C SER A 160 -1.46 2.09 -3.32
N LEU A 161 -2.67 2.15 -3.87
CA LEU A 161 -3.92 1.69 -3.27
C LEU A 161 -4.67 0.77 -4.24
N GLY A 162 -3.94 -0.03 -5.04
CA GLY A 162 -4.53 -1.05 -5.90
C GLY A 162 -4.71 -0.68 -7.37
N ASN A 163 -4.22 0.48 -7.84
CA ASN A 163 -4.27 0.90 -9.24
C ASN A 163 -2.90 1.09 -9.89
N ARG A 164 -1.87 1.45 -9.12
CA ARG A 164 -0.45 1.44 -9.55
C ARG A 164 0.40 0.71 -8.53
N SER A 165 0.20 -0.60 -8.42
CA SER A 165 0.70 -1.40 -7.28
C SER A 165 1.58 -2.56 -7.72
N ILE A 166 2.57 -2.92 -6.91
CA ILE A 166 3.15 -4.27 -6.95
C ILE A 166 2.41 -5.09 -5.90
N ILE A 167 1.81 -6.19 -6.34
CA ILE A 167 1.00 -7.06 -5.50
C ILE A 167 1.57 -8.48 -5.49
N ALA A 168 1.37 -9.16 -4.37
CA ALA A 168 1.94 -10.49 -4.15
C ALA A 168 1.19 -11.28 -3.07
N ASP A 169 1.55 -12.56 -2.92
CA ASP A 169 0.98 -13.46 -1.91
C ASP A 169 1.35 -13.03 -0.47
N SER A 170 0.34 -12.78 0.36
CA SER A 170 0.52 -12.44 1.77
C SER A 170 1.02 -13.62 2.62
N ARG A 171 0.81 -14.85 2.16
CA ARG A 171 1.12 -16.10 2.87
C ARG A 171 2.58 -16.52 2.73
N SER A 172 3.25 -16.08 1.66
CA SER A 172 4.61 -16.49 1.33
C SER A 172 5.61 -15.95 2.35
N GLU A 173 6.46 -16.84 2.87
CA GLU A 173 7.56 -16.50 3.79
C GLU A 173 8.73 -15.82 3.07
N LYS A 174 8.83 -15.99 1.75
CA LYS A 174 9.95 -15.48 0.94
C LYS A 174 9.62 -14.17 0.24
N MET A 175 8.32 -13.89 0.02
CA MET A 175 7.88 -12.77 -0.81
C MET A 175 8.34 -11.41 -0.28
N GLN A 176 8.32 -11.19 1.04
CA GLN A 176 8.82 -9.93 1.61
C GLN A 176 10.28 -9.68 1.23
N LYS A 177 11.13 -10.69 1.44
CA LYS A 177 12.55 -10.63 1.10
C LYS A 177 12.76 -10.47 -0.41
N ASN A 178 12.04 -11.25 -1.22
CA ASN A 178 12.15 -11.19 -2.67
C ASN A 178 11.76 -9.82 -3.22
N LEU A 179 10.61 -9.28 -2.82
CA LEU A 179 10.18 -7.95 -3.26
C LEU A 179 11.17 -6.87 -2.82
N ASN A 180 11.65 -6.89 -1.58
CA ASN A 180 12.58 -5.87 -1.11
C ASN A 180 13.92 -5.91 -1.86
N LEU A 181 14.53 -7.09 -2.04
CA LEU A 181 15.87 -7.21 -2.62
C LEU A 181 15.87 -7.18 -4.15
N LYS A 182 14.89 -7.82 -4.79
CA LYS A 182 14.90 -8.10 -6.22
C LYS A 182 14.02 -7.17 -7.05
N VAL A 183 13.05 -6.53 -6.40
CA VAL A 183 12.12 -5.62 -7.07
C VAL A 183 12.33 -4.18 -6.59
N LYS A 184 12.47 -3.98 -5.28
CA LYS A 184 12.60 -2.64 -4.69
C LYS A 184 14.04 -2.17 -4.52
N TYR A 185 15.01 -3.08 -4.59
CA TYR A 185 16.42 -2.80 -4.36
C TYR A 185 16.66 -2.01 -3.05
N ARG A 186 16.01 -2.46 -1.97
CA ARG A 186 16.08 -1.84 -0.64
C ARG A 186 16.23 -2.90 0.45
N GLU A 187 16.34 -2.46 1.69
CA GLU A 187 16.58 -3.31 2.85
C GLU A 187 15.52 -4.41 2.96
N SER A 188 15.96 -5.66 3.12
CA SER A 188 15.11 -6.86 3.03
C SER A 188 13.98 -6.90 4.05
N PHE A 189 14.10 -6.13 5.13
CA PHE A 189 13.18 -6.13 6.26
C PHE A 189 12.04 -5.12 6.18
N ARG A 190 12.02 -4.24 5.16
CA ARG A 190 10.95 -3.24 5.09
C ARG A 190 9.59 -3.93 4.90
N PRO A 191 8.65 -3.74 5.81
CA PRO A 191 7.36 -4.40 5.75
C PRO A 191 6.51 -3.82 4.61
N PHE A 192 5.59 -4.64 4.11
CA PHE A 192 4.59 -4.23 3.12
C PHE A 192 3.21 -4.15 3.76
N ALA A 193 2.31 -3.43 3.11
CA ALA A 193 0.95 -3.23 3.61
C ALA A 193 0.03 -4.35 3.13
N PRO A 194 -0.85 -4.88 3.99
CA PRO A 194 -1.94 -5.74 3.54
C PRO A 194 -3.04 -4.93 2.86
N ALA A 195 -3.51 -5.41 1.71
CA ALA A 195 -4.81 -5.07 1.14
C ALA A 195 -5.81 -6.18 1.44
N VAL A 196 -6.93 -5.85 2.06
CA VAL A 196 -7.96 -6.79 2.53
C VAL A 196 -9.35 -6.26 2.22
N LEU A 197 -10.29 -7.15 1.91
CA LEU A 197 -11.69 -6.78 1.75
C LEU A 197 -12.23 -6.18 3.06
N PHE A 198 -12.97 -5.07 2.97
CA PHE A 198 -13.45 -4.36 4.16
C PHE A 198 -14.28 -5.28 5.08
N GLU A 199 -15.20 -6.04 4.52
CA GLU A 199 -16.04 -7.00 5.24
C GLU A 199 -15.26 -8.13 5.95
N LYS A 200 -14.00 -8.36 5.56
CA LYS A 200 -13.10 -9.34 6.15
C LYS A 200 -12.10 -8.75 7.12
N VAL A 201 -11.97 -7.42 7.20
CA VAL A 201 -10.87 -6.78 7.96
C VAL A 201 -10.84 -7.21 9.43
N SER A 202 -12.00 -7.29 10.09
CA SER A 202 -12.11 -7.64 11.52
C SER A 202 -11.86 -9.11 11.84
N GLU A 203 -11.93 -9.99 10.82
CA GLU A 203 -11.56 -11.41 10.93
C GLU A 203 -10.03 -11.58 10.94
N TRP A 204 -9.29 -10.65 10.32
CA TRP A 204 -7.84 -10.74 10.10
C TRP A 204 -7.01 -9.77 10.95
N PHE A 205 -7.60 -8.65 11.38
CA PHE A 205 -6.92 -7.60 12.12
C PHE A 205 -7.74 -7.13 13.33
N GLU A 206 -7.08 -6.52 14.31
CA GLU A 206 -7.69 -5.90 15.49
C GLU A 206 -8.24 -4.50 15.18
N ILE A 207 -9.06 -4.41 14.13
CA ILE A 207 -9.73 -3.18 13.68
C ILE A 207 -11.11 -3.51 13.10
N ASN A 208 -12.08 -2.60 13.27
CA ASN A 208 -13.44 -2.71 12.74
C ASN A 208 -13.90 -1.44 12.00
N SER A 209 -12.96 -0.59 11.61
CA SER A 209 -13.18 0.63 10.85
C SER A 209 -12.54 0.54 9.48
N GLU A 210 -12.94 1.46 8.61
CA GLU A 210 -12.32 1.63 7.29
C GLU A 210 -10.88 2.15 7.44
N SER A 211 -10.00 1.70 6.54
CA SER A 211 -8.64 2.22 6.35
C SER A 211 -8.29 2.19 4.85
N PRO A 212 -9.00 2.94 3.99
CA PRO A 212 -8.84 2.80 2.54
C PRO A 212 -7.50 3.31 2.01
N TYR A 213 -6.77 4.10 2.81
CA TYR A 213 -5.56 4.82 2.37
C TYR A 213 -4.24 4.35 2.99
N MET A 214 -4.24 3.20 3.68
CA MET A 214 -3.06 2.74 4.42
C MET A 214 -2.56 3.75 5.48
N LEU A 215 -3.47 4.43 6.17
CA LEU A 215 -3.14 5.44 7.17
C LEU A 215 -3.34 4.97 8.61
N LEU A 216 -3.85 3.75 8.80
CA LEU A 216 -4.05 3.14 10.11
C LEU A 216 -3.23 1.86 10.23
N VAL A 217 -2.69 1.65 11.42
CA VAL A 217 -2.02 0.42 11.83
C VAL A 217 -2.90 -0.29 12.84
N ALA A 218 -3.04 -1.61 12.68
CA ALA A 218 -3.61 -2.48 13.70
C ALA A 218 -2.84 -3.79 13.77
N ASN A 219 -3.00 -4.52 14.87
CA ASN A 219 -2.40 -5.83 15.00
C ASN A 219 -3.13 -6.85 14.14
N VAL A 220 -2.38 -7.83 13.62
CA VAL A 220 -2.97 -9.06 13.08
C VAL A 220 -3.75 -9.76 14.20
N LYS A 221 -4.90 -10.36 13.89
CA LYS A 221 -5.75 -11.03 14.89
C LYS A 221 -4.96 -12.13 15.60
N LYS A 222 -5.10 -12.24 16.92
CA LYS A 222 -4.38 -13.25 17.73
C LYS A 222 -4.47 -14.68 17.18
N SER A 223 -5.62 -15.09 16.66
CA SER A 223 -5.83 -16.42 16.06
C SER A 223 -5.04 -16.68 14.78
N LYS A 224 -4.49 -15.63 14.17
CA LYS A 224 -3.64 -15.69 12.97
C LYS A 224 -2.16 -15.50 13.29
N GLN A 225 -1.82 -15.10 14.52
CA GLN A 225 -0.44 -14.86 14.96
C GLN A 225 0.26 -16.18 15.30
N ILE A 226 1.58 -16.18 15.11
CA ILE A 226 2.48 -17.27 15.51
C ILE A 226 3.40 -16.70 16.60
N GLN A 227 3.35 -17.30 17.79
CA GLN A 227 4.17 -16.87 18.92
C GLN A 227 5.63 -17.28 18.72
N MET A 228 6.54 -16.37 19.03
CA MET A 228 7.98 -16.67 18.99
C MET A 228 8.37 -17.69 20.06
N THR A 229 9.30 -18.58 19.73
CA THR A 229 10.02 -19.39 20.72
C THR A 229 10.99 -18.52 21.54
N ASN A 230 11.45 -19.02 22.69
CA ASN A 230 12.42 -18.29 23.51
C ASN A 230 13.75 -18.05 22.78
N GLU A 231 14.20 -19.01 21.97
CA GLU A 231 15.38 -18.86 21.11
C GLU A 231 15.19 -17.73 20.10
N GLN A 232 14.04 -17.70 19.41
CA GLN A 232 13.74 -16.65 18.45
C GLN A 232 13.70 -15.27 19.11
N LYS A 233 13.21 -15.16 20.36
CA LYS A 233 13.14 -13.87 21.08
C LYS A 233 14.52 -13.26 21.31
N ASN A 234 15.53 -14.10 21.46
CA ASN A 234 16.93 -13.73 21.67
C ASN A 234 17.66 -13.38 20.36
N LEU A 235 17.06 -13.60 19.19
CA LEU A 235 17.61 -13.14 17.92
C LEU A 235 17.67 -11.60 17.89
N PHE A 236 18.64 -11.09 17.14
CA PHE A 236 18.90 -9.66 16.99
C PHE A 236 18.87 -9.25 15.51
N GLY A 237 18.58 -7.97 15.24
CA GLY A 237 18.64 -7.39 13.90
C GLY A 237 17.84 -8.18 12.85
N ILE A 238 18.50 -8.47 11.73
CA ILE A 238 17.89 -9.11 10.55
C ILE A 238 17.37 -10.53 10.84
N ASP A 239 18.00 -11.26 11.75
CA ASP A 239 17.60 -12.63 12.06
C ASP A 239 16.24 -12.66 12.76
N LYS A 240 15.99 -11.69 13.66
CA LYS A 240 14.69 -11.53 14.33
C LYS A 240 13.58 -11.14 13.36
N LEU A 241 13.93 -10.38 12.31
CA LEU A 241 13.02 -9.89 11.28
C LEU A 241 12.57 -11.04 10.36
N ASN A 242 13.42 -12.04 10.11
CA ASN A 242 13.07 -13.20 9.29
C ASN A 242 12.16 -14.23 10.00
N VAL A 243 11.85 -14.04 11.28
CA VAL A 243 10.98 -14.95 12.03
C VAL A 243 9.52 -14.77 11.60
N LYS A 244 8.89 -15.85 11.13
CA LYS A 244 7.47 -15.90 10.78
C LYS A 244 6.58 -15.49 11.96
N ARG A 245 5.73 -14.48 11.76
CA ARG A 245 4.86 -13.89 12.82
C ARG A 245 3.39 -14.25 12.72
N SER A 246 2.95 -14.76 11.58
CA SER A 246 1.53 -15.04 11.37
C SER A 246 1.32 -15.98 10.19
N SER A 247 0.06 -16.31 9.91
CA SER A 247 -0.37 -16.95 8.67
C SER A 247 -0.22 -16.07 7.42
N ILE A 248 0.07 -14.76 7.59
CA ILE A 248 0.30 -13.77 6.52
C ILE A 248 1.64 -13.03 6.74
N PRO A 249 2.78 -13.76 6.74
CA PRO A 249 4.05 -13.25 7.22
C PRO A 249 4.60 -12.06 6.41
N SER A 250 4.33 -11.97 5.10
CA SER A 250 4.94 -10.93 4.27
C SER A 250 4.43 -9.51 4.53
N VAL A 251 3.31 -9.39 5.26
CA VAL A 251 2.65 -8.14 5.66
C VAL A 251 2.61 -7.92 7.17
N THR A 252 3.22 -8.80 7.95
CA THR A 252 3.18 -8.75 9.43
C THR A 252 4.52 -8.27 9.98
N HIS A 253 4.50 -7.24 10.82
CA HIS A 253 5.69 -6.70 11.49
C HIS A 253 6.13 -7.58 12.67
N VAL A 254 7.34 -7.31 13.18
CA VAL A 254 7.94 -8.01 14.35
C VAL A 254 7.05 -7.93 15.59
N ASP A 255 6.33 -6.82 15.76
CA ASP A 255 5.40 -6.55 16.86
C ASP A 255 3.95 -6.97 16.55
N TYR A 256 3.75 -7.76 15.49
CA TYR A 256 2.45 -8.23 14.98
C TYR A 256 1.55 -7.15 14.38
N SER A 257 2.04 -5.91 14.25
CA SER A 257 1.30 -4.84 13.59
C SER A 257 1.31 -4.97 12.06
N ALA A 258 0.35 -4.33 11.41
CA ALA A 258 0.29 -4.18 9.96
C ALA A 258 -0.42 -2.87 9.59
N ARG A 259 0.02 -2.23 8.50
CA ARG A 259 -0.57 -0.97 7.98
C ARG A 259 -1.62 -1.27 6.93
N ILE A 260 -2.89 -1.20 7.30
CA ILE A 260 -3.98 -1.85 6.57
C ILE A 260 -4.56 -0.97 5.47
N GLN A 261 -4.77 -1.54 4.29
CA GLN A 261 -5.67 -1.03 3.28
C GLN A 261 -6.98 -1.84 3.28
N THR A 262 -8.11 -1.19 3.57
CA THR A 262 -9.43 -1.79 3.31
C THR A 262 -9.84 -1.52 1.86
N VAL A 263 -10.28 -2.56 1.17
CA VAL A 263 -10.73 -2.48 -0.23
C VAL A 263 -12.25 -2.62 -0.27
N HIS A 264 -12.90 -1.71 -0.97
CA HIS A 264 -14.35 -1.62 -1.10
C HIS A 264 -14.75 -1.81 -2.57
N LYS A 265 -15.88 -2.48 -2.79
CA LYS A 265 -16.38 -2.78 -4.14
C LYS A 265 -16.77 -1.52 -4.90
N GLU A 266 -17.27 -0.51 -4.18
CA GLU A 266 -17.78 0.74 -4.71
C GLU A 266 -16.66 1.65 -5.22
N THR A 267 -15.48 1.61 -4.58
CA THR A 267 -14.35 2.49 -4.92
C THR A 267 -13.36 1.83 -5.87
N ASN A 268 -13.07 0.54 -5.71
CA ASN A 268 -12.17 -0.20 -6.61
C ASN A 268 -12.71 -1.60 -6.93
N PRO A 269 -13.67 -1.73 -7.86
CA PRO A 269 -14.31 -3.00 -8.18
C PRO A 269 -13.35 -4.03 -8.80
N MET A 270 -12.34 -3.60 -9.55
CA MET A 270 -11.36 -4.52 -10.16
C MET A 270 -10.45 -5.13 -9.10
N PHE A 271 -9.90 -4.31 -8.20
CA PHE A 271 -9.03 -4.80 -7.13
C PHE A 271 -9.82 -5.63 -6.10
N TYR A 272 -11.05 -5.23 -5.80
CA TYR A 272 -11.97 -6.02 -4.97
C TYR A 272 -12.17 -7.43 -5.56
N LYS A 273 -12.54 -7.54 -6.84
CA LYS A 273 -12.74 -8.84 -7.52
C LYS A 273 -11.47 -9.69 -7.54
N LEU A 274 -10.30 -9.06 -7.70
CA LEU A 274 -9.02 -9.78 -7.65
C LEU A 274 -8.78 -10.42 -6.28
N ILE A 275 -9.00 -9.67 -5.20
CA ILE A 275 -8.84 -10.21 -3.84
C ILE A 275 -9.88 -11.29 -3.56
N GLU A 276 -11.12 -11.11 -4.00
CA GLU A 276 -12.18 -12.12 -3.88
C GLU A 276 -11.81 -13.43 -4.61
N GLU A 277 -11.29 -13.33 -5.84
CA GLU A 277 -10.86 -14.51 -6.61
C GLU A 277 -9.64 -15.18 -5.96
N PHE A 278 -8.69 -14.39 -5.45
CA PHE A 278 -7.57 -14.91 -4.70
C PHE A 278 -8.02 -15.62 -3.41
N GLU A 279 -9.02 -15.10 -2.70
CA GLU A 279 -9.62 -15.77 -1.53
C GLU A 279 -10.28 -17.09 -1.92
N LYS A 280 -10.98 -17.19 -3.05
CA LYS A 280 -11.58 -18.46 -3.50
C LYS A 280 -10.53 -19.56 -3.65
N ILE A 281 -9.38 -19.22 -4.23
CA ILE A 281 -8.26 -20.14 -4.47
C ILE A 281 -7.54 -20.49 -3.16
N THR A 282 -7.23 -19.49 -2.34
CA THR A 282 -6.28 -19.63 -1.22
C THR A 282 -6.93 -19.75 0.15
N LYS A 283 -8.16 -19.28 0.29
CA LYS A 283 -8.89 -19.00 1.54
C LYS A 283 -8.36 -17.80 2.35
N TYR A 284 -7.56 -16.94 1.72
CA TYR A 284 -6.99 -15.72 2.32
C TYR A 284 -7.44 -14.49 1.53
N PRO A 285 -8.24 -13.57 2.10
CA PRO A 285 -8.67 -12.33 1.45
C PRO A 285 -7.63 -11.21 1.62
N VAL A 286 -6.34 -11.54 1.66
CA VAL A 286 -5.27 -10.59 1.95
C VAL A 286 -4.17 -10.70 0.90
N LEU A 287 -3.86 -9.59 0.24
CA LEU A 287 -2.71 -9.46 -0.65
C LEU A 287 -1.66 -8.54 -0.04
N VAL A 288 -0.40 -8.74 -0.42
CA VAL A 288 0.62 -7.70 -0.31
C VAL A 288 0.25 -6.58 -1.27
N ASN A 289 0.32 -5.33 -0.82
CA ASN A 289 0.29 -4.17 -1.69
C ASN A 289 1.46 -3.23 -1.35
N THR A 290 2.24 -2.87 -2.36
CA THR A 290 3.27 -1.85 -2.28
C THR A 290 3.26 -0.97 -3.53
N SER A 291 3.93 0.18 -3.46
CA SER A 291 4.07 1.09 -4.59
C SER A 291 4.57 0.37 -5.84
N PHE A 292 4.17 0.80 -7.04
CA PHE A 292 4.76 0.30 -8.28
C PHE A 292 5.83 1.26 -8.78
N ASN A 293 7.07 0.98 -8.37
CA ASN A 293 8.29 1.75 -8.65
C ASN A 293 9.52 0.98 -8.16
N VAL A 294 10.72 1.46 -8.48
CA VAL A 294 11.96 1.08 -7.80
C VAL A 294 12.40 2.18 -6.83
N ARG A 295 13.42 1.93 -6.00
CA ARG A 295 14.01 2.96 -5.14
C ARG A 295 14.53 4.11 -6.00
N GLY A 296 14.18 5.34 -5.64
CA GLY A 296 14.56 6.56 -6.38
C GLY A 296 13.57 7.02 -7.45
N GLU A 297 12.52 6.24 -7.76
CA GLU A 297 11.52 6.62 -8.76
C GLU A 297 10.14 6.94 -8.15
N PRO A 298 9.36 7.84 -8.77
CA PRO A 298 7.95 7.99 -8.46
C PRO A 298 7.16 6.74 -8.84
N ILE A 299 5.92 6.64 -8.35
CA ILE A 299 4.98 5.58 -8.77
C ILE A 299 4.76 5.69 -10.29
N VAL A 300 4.80 4.57 -11.00
CA VAL A 300 4.60 4.52 -12.46
C VAL A 300 3.27 5.19 -12.85
N CYS A 301 3.30 6.02 -13.90
CA CYS A 301 2.14 6.76 -14.36
C CYS A 301 1.53 6.12 -15.62
N SER A 302 2.35 5.90 -16.64
CA SER A 302 1.98 5.35 -17.96
C SER A 302 2.23 3.84 -18.10
N ALA A 303 1.70 3.22 -19.15
CA ALA A 303 1.96 1.80 -19.44
C ALA A 303 3.43 1.59 -19.83
N THR A 304 4.04 2.58 -20.47
CA THR A 304 5.48 2.63 -20.76
C THR A 304 6.29 2.61 -19.47
N ASP A 305 5.95 3.42 -18.47
CA ASP A 305 6.62 3.42 -17.16
C ASP A 305 6.48 2.05 -16.46
N ALA A 306 5.29 1.47 -16.50
CA ALA A 306 5.01 0.17 -15.92
C ALA A 306 5.80 -0.96 -16.61
N PHE A 307 5.86 -0.97 -17.94
CA PHE A 307 6.64 -1.94 -18.72
C PHE A 307 8.14 -1.80 -18.45
N ASN A 308 8.63 -0.57 -18.42
CA ASN A 308 10.00 -0.22 -18.11
C ASN A 308 10.42 -0.71 -16.72
N CYS A 309 9.64 -0.40 -15.68
CA CYS A 309 9.85 -0.89 -14.32
C CYS A 309 9.75 -2.43 -14.25
N PHE A 310 8.77 -3.03 -14.93
CA PHE A 310 8.66 -4.47 -15.06
C PHE A 310 9.93 -5.07 -15.65
N MET A 311 10.41 -4.62 -16.81
CA MET A 311 11.65 -5.10 -17.43
C MET A 311 12.90 -4.83 -16.59
N GLY A 312 12.90 -3.78 -15.78
CA GLY A 312 13.98 -3.43 -14.88
C GLY A 312 14.08 -4.22 -13.58
N THR A 313 13.10 -5.08 -13.29
CA THR A 313 12.96 -5.76 -12.00
C THR A 313 12.64 -7.23 -12.18
N ASP A 314 12.77 -8.00 -11.09
CA ASP A 314 12.39 -9.42 -11.06
C ASP A 314 10.87 -9.61 -10.84
N LEU A 315 10.03 -8.73 -11.39
CA LEU A 315 8.59 -8.96 -11.44
C LEU A 315 8.28 -10.09 -12.43
N ASP A 316 7.43 -11.04 -12.04
CA ASP A 316 7.09 -12.20 -12.86
C ASP A 316 6.03 -11.87 -13.92
N VAL A 317 5.05 -11.05 -13.55
CA VAL A 317 3.89 -10.71 -14.37
C VAL A 317 3.65 -9.21 -14.32
N LEU A 318 3.24 -8.63 -15.45
CA LEU A 318 2.69 -7.29 -15.53
C LEU A 318 1.28 -7.35 -16.10
N VAL A 319 0.34 -6.70 -15.42
CA VAL A 319 -1.02 -6.49 -15.90
C VAL A 319 -1.23 -4.99 -16.08
N CYS A 320 -1.52 -4.58 -17.31
CA CYS A 320 -1.94 -3.23 -17.66
C CYS A 320 -3.33 -3.29 -18.29
N ASN A 321 -4.36 -2.79 -17.59
CA ASN A 321 -5.76 -2.97 -17.98
C ASN A 321 -6.07 -4.45 -18.31
N ASN A 322 -6.49 -4.72 -19.56
CA ASN A 322 -6.86 -6.03 -20.07
C ASN A 322 -5.69 -6.76 -20.76
N PHE A 323 -4.46 -6.30 -20.56
CA PHE A 323 -3.24 -6.90 -21.12
C PHE A 323 -2.40 -7.54 -20.02
N ILE A 324 -2.06 -8.82 -20.20
CA ILE A 324 -1.17 -9.56 -19.31
C ILE A 324 0.13 -9.92 -20.02
N LEU A 325 1.24 -9.69 -19.34
CA LEU A 325 2.60 -9.91 -19.80
C LEU A 325 3.31 -10.83 -18.83
N TYR A 326 4.03 -11.81 -19.37
CA TYR A 326 4.84 -12.74 -18.59
C TYR A 326 6.31 -12.44 -18.84
N LYS A 327 7.11 -12.38 -17.77
CA LYS A 327 8.54 -12.00 -17.83
C LYS A 327 9.31 -12.92 -18.78
N ASP A 328 9.07 -14.21 -18.66
CA ASP A 328 9.77 -15.25 -19.43
C ASP A 328 9.49 -15.20 -20.94
N ASN A 329 8.41 -14.51 -21.35
CA ASN A 329 8.03 -14.37 -22.76
C ASN A 329 8.55 -13.07 -23.39
N GLN A 330 9.18 -12.19 -22.62
CA GLN A 330 9.70 -10.92 -23.14
C GLN A 330 11.05 -11.11 -23.82
N ASN A 331 11.35 -10.23 -24.79
CA ASN A 331 12.71 -10.15 -25.31
C ASN A 331 13.65 -9.61 -24.23
N LYS A 332 14.71 -10.38 -23.92
CA LYS A 332 15.73 -10.01 -22.92
C LYS A 332 16.56 -8.79 -23.33
N ASP A 333 16.61 -8.46 -24.63
CA ASP A 333 17.32 -7.26 -25.10
C ASP A 333 16.60 -5.97 -24.71
N LEU A 334 15.33 -6.04 -24.28
CA LEU A 334 14.55 -4.89 -23.79
C LEU A 334 14.77 -4.62 -22.29
N LEU A 335 15.62 -5.40 -21.61
CA LEU A 335 16.00 -5.15 -20.23
C LEU A 335 16.66 -3.77 -20.13
N LYS A 336 16.10 -2.90 -19.30
CA LYS A 336 16.72 -1.63 -18.92
C LYS A 336 17.39 -1.83 -17.56
N ASP A 337 18.66 -1.43 -17.43
CA ASP A 337 19.33 -1.43 -16.14
C ASP A 337 18.90 -0.20 -15.33
N TYR A 338 18.28 -0.44 -14.18
CA TYR A 338 17.83 0.59 -13.24
C TYR A 338 18.80 0.82 -12.08
N LYS A 339 19.80 -0.05 -11.89
CA LYS A 339 20.58 -0.06 -10.63
C LYS A 339 21.41 1.20 -10.41
N ASN A 340 21.77 1.93 -11.47
CA ASN A 340 22.73 3.03 -11.42
C ASN A 340 22.23 4.36 -12.03
N LYS A 341 20.94 4.48 -12.35
CA LYS A 341 20.46 5.60 -13.18
C LYS A 341 20.08 6.86 -12.40
N TYR A 342 19.86 6.76 -11.09
CA TYR A 342 19.36 7.86 -10.27
C TYR A 342 20.21 8.03 -9.01
N GLU A 343 20.49 9.29 -8.66
CA GLU A 343 21.15 9.64 -7.40
C GLU A 343 20.24 9.24 -6.22
N LEU A 344 20.86 8.77 -5.14
CA LEU A 344 20.17 8.42 -3.91
C LEU A 344 19.75 9.73 -3.20
N ASP A 345 18.45 9.86 -2.94
CA ASP A 345 17.87 10.92 -2.11
C ASP A 345 18.26 10.77 -0.63
#